data_AF-A0A4V2W1G8-F1
#
_entry.id   AF-A0A4V2W1G8-F1
#
_cell.length_a   1.000
_cell.length_b   1.000
_cell.length_c   1.000
_cell.angle_alpha   90.00
_cell.angle_beta   90.00
_cell.angle_gamma   90.00
#
_symmetry.space_group_name_H-M   'P 1'
#
loop_
_entity.id
_entity.type
_entity.pdbx_description
1 polymer ?
#
loop_
_entity_poly.entity_id
_entity_poly.type
_entity_poly.pdbx_seq_one_letter_code
_entity_poly.pdbx_strand_id
1 'polypeptide(L)'
;MEGRPAVLKKQGHDSVAADVMQEMGVSCDGGDLDELNEALLNWADLVVLMDKLAEAQCPPLPHGVQKRSYFFDDPAELADSAIGQLESYRKIRDQIKRRVEGMIGGLKMLQKASE
;
A
#
# COMPACT_ATOMS: atom_id res chain seq x y z
N MET A 1 -2.36 16.70 1.75
CA MET A 1 -1.81 15.37 2.01
C MET A 1 -1.69 14.69 0.67
N GLU A 2 -0.46 14.58 0.18
CA GLU A 2 -0.15 13.97 -1.11
C GLU A 2 0.39 12.56 -0.84
N GLY A 3 0.07 11.60 -1.71
CA GLY A 3 0.53 10.21 -1.58
C GLY A 3 1.11 9.75 -2.90
N ARG A 4 2.27 9.09 -2.85
CA ARG A 4 2.96 8.52 -4.02
C ARG A 4 3.17 7.02 -3.81
N PRO A 5 2.53 6.15 -4.61
CA PRO A 5 2.82 4.72 -4.56
C PRO A 5 4.18 4.44 -5.21
N ALA A 6 4.95 3.53 -4.62
CA ALA A 6 6.24 3.09 -5.14
C ALA A 6 6.42 1.60 -4.86
N VAL A 7 7.24 0.94 -5.69
CA VAL A 7 7.53 -0.50 -5.56
C VAL A 7 9.01 -0.73 -5.30
N LEU A 8 9.35 -1.67 -4.44
CA LEU A 8 10.75 -2.07 -4.25
C LEU A 8 11.30 -2.85 -5.44
N LYS A 9 10.42 -3.60 -6.10
CA LYS A 9 10.73 -4.34 -7.30
C LYS A 9 9.49 -4.36 -8.17
N LYS A 10 9.66 -4.01 -9.45
CA LYS A 10 8.59 -4.17 -10.44
C LYS A 10 8.28 -5.67 -10.57
N GLN A 11 7.12 -6.06 -10.06
CA GLN A 11 6.53 -7.36 -10.35
C GLN A 11 5.58 -7.21 -11.53
N GLY A 12 5.29 -8.33 -12.21
CA GLY A 12 4.35 -8.35 -13.32
C GLY A 12 2.99 -7.80 -12.91
N HIS A 13 2.30 -7.18 -13.86
CA HIS A 13 0.97 -6.62 -13.65
C HIS A 13 -0.01 -7.73 -13.21
N ASP A 14 -0.61 -7.59 -12.04
CA ASP A 14 -1.61 -8.54 -11.55
C ASP A 14 -2.99 -8.17 -12.12
N SER A 15 -3.39 -8.88 -13.18
CA SER A 15 -4.64 -8.63 -13.89
C SER A 15 -5.87 -8.81 -12.99
N VAL A 16 -5.79 -9.65 -11.95
CA VAL A 16 -6.90 -9.93 -11.03
C VAL A 16 -7.09 -8.76 -10.08
N ALA A 17 -5.98 -8.21 -9.55
CA ALA A 17 -6.02 -6.99 -8.76
C ALA A 17 -6.60 -5.82 -9.56
N ALA A 18 -6.22 -5.69 -10.84
CA ALA A 18 -6.74 -4.64 -11.71
C ALA A 18 -8.27 -4.76 -11.91
N ASP A 19 -8.76 -5.97 -12.16
CA ASP A 19 -10.20 -6.24 -12.32
C ASP A 19 -10.99 -5.90 -11.03
N VAL A 20 -10.51 -6.37 -9.88
CA VAL A 20 -11.12 -6.14 -8.56
C VAL A 20 -11.09 -4.66 -8.14
N MET A 21 -10.09 -3.90 -8.59
CA MET A 21 -10.01 -2.46 -8.37
C MET A 21 -10.92 -1.68 -9.32
N GLN A 22 -11.06 -2.15 -10.57
CA GLN A 22 -11.96 -1.57 -11.55
C GLN A 22 -13.43 -1.69 -11.13
N GLU A 23 -13.81 -2.74 -10.39
CA GLU A 23 -15.15 -2.85 -9.77
C GLU A 23 -15.51 -1.65 -8.87
N MET A 24 -14.51 -1.02 -8.26
CA MET A 24 -14.68 0.17 -7.40
C MET A 24 -14.50 1.48 -8.19
N GLY A 25 -14.39 1.41 -9.51
CA GLY A 25 -14.10 2.57 -10.37
C GLY A 25 -12.66 3.06 -10.26
N VAL A 26 -11.76 2.27 -9.68
CA VAL A 26 -10.33 2.59 -9.59
C VAL A 26 -9.61 1.89 -10.74
N SER A 27 -9.22 2.66 -11.75
CA SER A 27 -8.37 2.14 -12.81
C SER A 27 -6.96 1.93 -12.28
N CYS A 28 -6.60 0.66 -12.04
CA CYS A 28 -5.21 0.25 -11.87
C CYS A 28 -4.57 0.01 -13.24
N ASP A 29 -4.80 0.90 -14.22
CA ASP A 29 -4.02 0.89 -15.45
C ASP A 29 -2.57 1.12 -15.03
N GLY A 30 -1.74 0.09 -15.20
CA GLY A 30 -0.41 0.00 -14.61
C GLY A 30 0.55 0.98 -15.24
N GLY A 31 0.34 2.28 -15.02
CA GLY A 31 1.38 3.28 -15.15
C GLY A 31 2.56 2.80 -14.31
N ASP A 32 3.70 2.66 -14.97
CA ASP A 32 4.99 2.25 -14.43
C ASP A 32 5.14 2.77 -12.99
N LEU A 33 4.88 1.92 -12.00
CA LEU A 33 5.06 2.32 -10.61
C LEU A 33 6.54 2.61 -10.43
N ASP A 34 6.83 3.79 -9.90
CA ASP A 34 8.20 4.23 -9.68
C ASP A 34 8.88 3.27 -8.70
N GLU A 35 10.12 2.92 -9.01
CA GLU A 35 10.92 2.10 -8.09
C GLU A 35 11.30 2.94 -6.88
N LEU A 36 11.29 2.31 -5.70
CA LEU A 36 11.65 2.99 -4.47
C LEU A 36 13.07 3.56 -4.59
N ASN A 37 13.18 4.87 -4.51
CA ASN A 37 14.44 5.59 -4.61
C ASN A 37 14.60 6.58 -3.45
N GLU A 38 15.82 7.06 -3.25
CA GLU A 38 16.14 8.00 -2.17
C GLU A 38 15.38 9.33 -2.28
N ALA A 39 15.03 9.76 -3.50
CA ALA A 39 14.28 11.00 -3.70
C ALA A 39 12.84 10.90 -3.16
N LEU A 40 12.19 9.76 -3.33
CA LEU A 40 10.87 9.48 -2.76
C LEU A 40 10.92 9.42 -1.24
N LEU A 41 11.97 8.83 -0.68
CA LEU A 41 12.17 8.76 0.77
C LEU A 41 12.44 10.11 1.40
N ASN A 42 13.22 10.97 0.74
CA ASN A 42 13.46 12.34 1.21
C ASN A 42 12.23 13.25 1.04
N TRP A 43 11.36 12.96 0.07
CA TRP A 43 10.12 13.70 -0.11
C TRP A 43 9.05 13.33 0.93
N ALA A 44 9.01 12.08 1.38
CA ALA A 44 7.95 11.57 2.23
C ALA A 44 8.19 11.90 3.72
N ASP A 45 7.22 12.54 4.38
CA ASP A 45 7.20 12.65 5.85
C ASP A 45 6.83 11.33 6.54
N LEU A 46 6.08 10.46 5.84
CA LEU A 46 5.60 9.18 6.33
C LEU A 46 5.71 8.12 5.24
N VAL A 47 6.47 7.07 5.51
CA VAL A 47 6.59 5.88 4.66
C VAL A 47 5.75 4.76 5.27
N VAL A 48 4.81 4.24 4.47
CA VAL A 48 3.94 3.14 4.87
C VAL A 48 4.28 1.90 4.05
N LEU A 49 4.79 0.88 4.74
CA LEU A 49 5.16 -0.41 4.17
C LEU A 49 3.96 -1.35 4.31
N MET A 50 3.54 -1.93 3.20
CA MET A 50 2.35 -2.79 3.13
C MET A 50 2.65 -4.29 3.13
N ASP A 51 3.93 -4.66 3.07
CA ASP A 51 4.36 -6.04 2.98
C ASP A 51 5.64 -6.28 3.83
N LYS A 52 5.83 -7.53 4.26
CA LYS A 52 6.99 -7.96 5.07
C LYS A 52 8.29 -7.88 4.28
N LEU A 53 8.28 -8.25 3.01
CA LEU A 53 9.43 -8.10 2.13
C LEU A 53 9.78 -6.62 1.98
N ALA A 54 8.76 -5.75 1.98
CA ALA A 54 8.98 -4.32 1.91
C ALA A 54 9.65 -3.76 3.16
N GLU A 55 9.28 -4.27 4.33
CA GLU A 55 9.98 -3.93 5.57
C GLU A 55 11.41 -4.46 5.62
N ALA A 56 11.64 -5.69 5.17
CA ALA A 56 12.94 -6.32 5.19
C ALA A 56 13.94 -5.66 4.22
N GLN A 57 13.47 -5.22 3.06
CA GLN A 57 14.29 -4.57 2.03
C GLN A 57 14.25 -3.03 2.09
N CYS A 58 13.58 -2.44 3.07
CA CYS A 58 13.49 -1.00 3.19
C CYS A 58 14.88 -0.41 3.48
N PRO A 59 15.39 0.53 2.64
CA PRO A 59 16.63 1.24 2.93
C PRO A 59 16.48 2.11 4.20
N PRO A 60 17.61 2.54 4.80
CA PRO A 60 17.58 3.44 5.95
C PRO A 60 16.86 4.74 5.59
N LEU A 61 15.93 5.15 6.45
CA LEU A 61 15.12 6.35 6.24
C LEU A 61 15.90 7.62 6.64
N PRO A 62 15.70 8.73 5.93
CA PRO A 62 16.29 10.00 6.30
C PRO A 62 15.71 10.56 7.61
N HIS A 63 16.44 11.49 8.23
CA HIS A 63 16.07 12.07 9.52
C HIS A 63 14.71 12.78 9.45
N GLY A 64 13.80 12.43 10.37
CA GLY A 64 12.46 13.04 10.46
C GLY A 64 11.36 12.26 9.75
N VAL A 65 11.70 11.28 8.91
CA VAL A 65 10.72 10.44 8.23
C VAL A 65 10.16 9.38 9.16
N GLN A 66 8.84 9.34 9.28
CA GLN A 66 8.15 8.32 10.06
C GLN A 66 7.98 7.04 9.23
N LYS A 67 8.18 5.88 9.86
CA LYS A 67 7.92 4.57 9.24
C LYS A 67 6.70 3.92 9.89
N ARG A 68 5.80 3.38 9.09
CA ARG A 68 4.73 2.49 9.55
C ARG A 68 4.70 1.24 8.70
N SER A 69 4.51 0.10 9.35
CA SER A 69 4.39 -1.20 8.67
C SER A 69 3.02 -1.78 8.95
N TYR A 70 2.32 -2.14 7.88
CA TYR A 70 1.06 -2.86 7.93
C TYR A 70 1.23 -4.13 7.11
N PHE A 71 1.09 -5.28 7.75
CA PHE A 71 1.22 -6.56 7.08
C PHE A 71 -0.17 -7.03 6.66
N PHE A 72 -0.32 -7.30 5.37
CA PHE A 72 -1.49 -7.94 4.81
C PHE A 72 -1.08 -9.31 4.27
N ASP A 73 -2.00 -10.27 4.31
CA ASP A 73 -1.81 -11.55 3.63
C ASP A 73 -1.83 -11.36 2.12
N ASP A 74 -1.04 -12.16 1.42
CA ASP A 74 -1.01 -12.16 -0.03
C ASP A 74 -2.33 -12.73 -0.58
N PRO A 75 -3.05 -11.99 -1.42
CA PRO A 75 -4.34 -12.44 -1.93
C PRO A 75 -4.20 -13.65 -2.86
N ALA A 76 -3.04 -13.86 -3.50
CA ALA A 76 -2.80 -15.05 -4.32
C ALA A 76 -2.55 -16.29 -3.45
N GLU A 77 -1.85 -16.16 -2.31
CA GLU A 77 -1.75 -17.25 -1.34
C GLU A 77 -3.11 -17.58 -0.72
N LEU A 78 -3.94 -16.58 -0.43
CA LEU A 78 -5.31 -16.80 0.06
C LEU A 78 -6.25 -17.37 -1.00
N ALA A 79 -6.00 -17.11 -2.29
CA ALA A 79 -6.78 -17.67 -3.41
C ALA A 79 -6.62 -19.19 -3.55
N ASP A 80 -5.48 -19.73 -3.10
CA ASP A 80 -5.25 -21.18 -3.01
C ASP A 80 -6.12 -21.83 -1.92
N SER A 81 -6.68 -21.02 -1.02
CA SER A 81 -7.67 -21.45 -0.04
C SER A 81 -9.10 -21.44 -0.61
N ALA A 82 -10.00 -22.23 -0.02
CA ALA A 82 -11.34 -22.59 -0.54
C ALA A 82 -12.33 -21.44 -0.83
N ILE A 83 -11.92 -20.18 -0.70
CA ILE A 83 -12.72 -18.95 -0.83
C ILE A 83 -12.73 -18.45 -2.29
N GLY A 84 -11.81 -18.94 -3.13
CA GLY A 84 -11.74 -18.56 -4.55
C GLY A 84 -11.03 -17.23 -4.78
N GLN A 85 -10.38 -17.11 -5.94
CA GLN A 85 -9.41 -16.05 -6.23
C GLN A 85 -9.98 -14.63 -6.07
N LEU A 86 -11.11 -14.30 -6.72
CA LEU A 86 -11.67 -12.95 -6.67
C LEU A 86 -12.12 -12.52 -5.27
N GLU A 87 -12.69 -13.42 -4.47
CA GLU A 87 -13.10 -13.09 -3.09
C GLU A 87 -11.90 -12.82 -2.19
N SER A 88 -10.80 -13.56 -2.34
CA SER A 88 -9.56 -13.29 -1.61
C SER A 88 -9.00 -11.90 -1.91
N TYR A 89 -8.95 -11.50 -3.19
CA TYR A 89 -8.53 -10.15 -3.59
C TYR A 89 -9.47 -9.07 -3.06
N ARG A 90 -10.80 -9.25 -3.16
CA ARG A 90 -11.78 -8.31 -2.59
C ARG A 90 -11.61 -8.16 -1.08
N LYS A 91 -11.39 -9.27 -0.36
CA LYS A 91 -11.18 -9.25 1.10
C LYS A 91 -9.92 -8.47 1.47
N ILE A 92 -8.80 -8.68 0.77
CA ILE A 92 -7.56 -7.92 1.00
C ILE A 92 -7.75 -6.44 0.64
N ARG A 93 -8.35 -6.12 -0.51
CA ARG A 93 -8.69 -4.75 -0.91
C ARG A 93 -9.47 -4.02 0.19
N ASP A 94 -10.53 -4.63 0.71
CA ASP A 94 -11.37 -4.04 1.75
C ASP A 94 -10.63 -3.88 3.09
N GLN A 95 -9.72 -4.79 3.43
CA GLN A 95 -8.85 -4.65 4.61
C GLN A 95 -7.87 -3.47 4.47
N ILE A 96 -7.21 -3.37 3.32
CA ILE A 96 -6.32 -2.25 2.98
C ILE A 96 -7.08 -0.94 3.07
N LYS A 97 -8.24 -0.85 2.42
CA LYS A 97 -9.07 0.35 2.41
C LYS A 97 -9.42 0.81 3.82
N ARG A 98 -9.97 -0.07 4.67
CA ARG A 98 -10.30 0.26 6.06
C ARG A 98 -9.08 0.72 6.86
N ARG A 99 -7.93 0.10 6.64
CA ARG A 99 -6.69 0.46 7.33
C ARG A 99 -6.18 1.84 6.93
N VAL A 100 -6.16 2.12 5.63
CA VAL A 100 -5.75 3.42 5.09
C VAL A 100 -6.72 4.51 5.50
N GLU A 101 -8.03 4.29 5.41
CA GLU A 101 -9.04 5.25 5.87
C GLU A 101 -8.88 5.59 7.35
N GLY A 102 -8.69 4.57 8.21
CA GLY A 102 -8.43 4.77 9.63
C GLY A 102 -7.12 5.52 9.91
N MET A 103 -6.06 5.21 9.15
CA MET A 103 -4.79 5.92 9.25
C MET A 103 -4.94 7.41 8.89
N ILE A 104 -5.60 7.71 7.76
CA ILE A 104 -5.82 9.09 7.31
C ILE A 104 -6.70 9.85 8.31
N GLY A 105 -7.74 9.21 8.84
CA GLY A 105 -8.59 9.79 9.88
C GLY A 105 -7.79 10.14 11.15
N GLY A 106 -6.95 9.21 11.62
CA GLY A 106 -6.09 9.44 12.78
C GLY A 106 -5.05 10.53 12.55
N LEU A 107 -4.42 10.58 11.37
CA LEU A 107 -3.46 11.64 11.00
C LEU A 107 -4.12 13.01 10.99
N LYS A 108 -5.33 13.15 10.42
CA LYS A 108 -6.09 14.41 10.43
C LYS A 108 -6.44 14.87 11.85
N MET A 109 -6.74 13.94 12.76
CA MET A 109 -7.03 14.28 14.17
C MET A 109 -5.78 14.73 14.92
N LEU A 110 -4.64 14.06 14.69
CA LEU A 110 -3.36 14.44 15.30
C LEU A 110 -2.87 15.81 14.83
N GLN A 111 -3.05 16.15 13.55
CA GLN A 111 -2.72 17.48 13.03
C GLN A 111 -3.56 18.57 13.71
N LYS A 112 -4.88 18.36 13.82
CA LYS A 112 -5.79 19.31 14.47
C LYS A 112 -5.55 19.51 15.96
N ALA A 113 -4.99 18.51 16.65
CA ALA A 113 -4.71 18.59 18.08
C ALA A 113 -3.39 19.32 18.41
N SER A 114 -2.58 19.61 17.39
CA SER A 114 -1.29 20.30 17.53
C SER A 114 -1.34 21.76 17.09
N GLU A 115 -2.52 22.27 16.72
CA GLU A 115 -2.80 23.67 16.35
C GLU A 115 -3.46 24.46 17.50
#